data_AF-A0A7Y4UEB3-F1
#
_entry.id   AF-A0A7Y4UEB3-F1
#
_cell.length_a   1.000
_cell.length_b   1.000
_cell.length_c   1.000
_cell.angle_alpha   90.00
_cell.angle_beta   90.00
_cell.angle_gamma   90.00
#
_symmetry.space_group_name_H-M   'P 1'
#
loop_
_entity.id
_entity.type
_entity.pdbx_description
1 polymer ?
#
loop_
_entity_poly.entity_id
_entity_poly.type
_entity_poly.pdbx_seq_one_letter_code
_entity_poly.pdbx_strand_id
1 'polypeptide(L)'
;MIDHQPLDEFRMEYLRGDAADAAEYLRAALEEAAEFPAGVITAMSHVARARGGIEDLELTLNERAALANAIGRSLAHATPPFSTALLAA
;
A
#
# COMPACT_ATOMS: atom_id res chain seq x y z
N MET A 1 25.11 6.41 -2.25
CA MET A 1 24.09 5.77 -1.40
C MET A 1 23.47 6.89 -0.59
N ILE A 2 22.29 7.37 -0.98
CA ILE A 2 21.57 8.36 -0.17
C ILE A 2 20.98 7.57 1.00
N ASP A 3 21.31 7.97 2.21
CA ASP A 3 20.84 7.36 3.44
C ASP A 3 19.34 7.68 3.59
N HIS A 4 18.48 6.77 3.14
CA HIS A 4 17.02 6.90 3.21
C HIS A 4 16.46 6.64 4.63
N GLN A 5 17.31 6.21 5.58
CA GLN A 5 16.89 5.78 6.91
C GLN A 5 16.18 6.83 7.77
N PRO A 6 16.54 8.13 7.78
CA PRO A 6 15.89 9.08 8.69
C PRO A 6 14.44 9.39 8.29
N LEU A 7 14.13 9.38 6.98
CA LEU A 7 12.77 9.62 6.49
C LEU A 7 11.86 8.43 6.73
N ASP A 8 12.38 7.21 6.55
CA ASP A 8 11.61 6.00 6.80
C ASP A 8 11.35 5.81 8.29
N GLU A 9 12.34 6.06 9.16
CA GLU A 9 12.15 5.95 10.61
C GLU A 9 11.14 6.98 11.14
N PHE A 10 11.22 8.24 10.69
CA PHE A 10 10.24 9.28 11.01
C PHE A 10 8.84 8.94 10.51
N ARG A 11 8.72 8.42 9.28
CA ARG A 11 7.45 7.97 8.71
C ARG A 11 6.85 6.81 9.50
N MET A 12 7.67 5.87 9.96
CA MET A 12 7.21 4.73 10.74
C MET A 12 6.78 5.13 12.16
N GLU A 13 7.42 6.13 12.76
CA GLU A 13 7.01 6.71 14.03
C GLU A 13 5.66 7.44 13.90
N TYR A 14 5.49 8.25 12.84
CA TYR A 14 4.23 8.92 12.50
C TYR A 14 3.07 7.92 12.37
N LEU A 15 3.25 6.85 11.58
CA LEU A 15 2.20 5.84 11.36
C LEU A 15 1.91 4.98 12.61
N ARG A 16 2.84 4.89 13.55
CA ARG A 16 2.64 4.18 14.82
C ARG A 16 1.82 4.99 15.81
N GLY A 17 1.90 6.33 15.75
CA GLY A 17 1.27 7.25 16.68
C GLY A 17 -0.26 7.16 16.71
N ASP A 18 -0.93 7.61 15.64
CA ASP A 18 -2.39 7.67 15.55
C ASP A 18 -2.93 6.77 14.42
N ALA A 19 -4.03 6.07 14.67
CA ALA A 19 -4.76 5.32 13.66
C ALA A 19 -5.35 6.25 12.59
N ALA A 20 -5.77 7.46 12.97
CA ALA A 20 -6.31 8.46 12.05
C ALA A 20 -5.25 8.88 11.01
N ASP A 21 -4.02 9.11 11.45
CA ASP A 21 -2.89 9.49 10.59
C ASP A 21 -2.54 8.38 9.59
N ALA A 22 -2.53 7.13 10.05
CA ALA A 22 -2.30 5.98 9.18
C ALA A 22 -3.45 5.76 8.18
N ALA A 23 -4.69 6.03 8.59
CA ALA A 23 -5.85 5.98 7.71
C ALA A 23 -5.80 7.10 6.65
N GLU A 24 -5.46 8.32 7.03
CA GLU A 24 -5.28 9.46 6.12
C GLU A 24 -4.16 9.19 5.12
N TYR A 25 -3.04 8.61 5.57
CA TYR A 25 -1.95 8.20 4.69
C TYR A 25 -2.40 7.18 3.63
N LEU A 26 -3.25 6.21 3.99
CA LEU A 26 -3.83 5.28 3.01
C LEU A 26 -4.81 5.95 2.07
N ARG A 27 -5.62 6.90 2.54
CA ARG A 27 -6.54 7.68 1.70
C ARG A 27 -5.79 8.50 0.66
N ALA A 28 -4.73 9.19 1.07
CA ALA A 28 -3.86 9.93 0.14
C ALA A 28 -3.28 9.00 -0.93
N ALA A 29 -2.79 7.82 -0.53
CA ALA A 29 -2.30 6.82 -1.49
C ALA A 29 -3.40 6.32 -2.45
N LEU A 30 -4.66 6.21 -1.99
CA LEU A 30 -5.79 5.83 -2.84
C LEU A 30 -6.17 6.91 -3.86
N GLU A 31 -6.09 8.19 -3.49
CA GLU A 31 -6.34 9.30 -4.41
C GLU A 31 -5.33 9.30 -5.56
N GLU A 32 -4.06 8.98 -5.27
CA GLU A 32 -2.99 8.87 -6.26
C GLU A 32 -2.99 7.54 -7.03
N ALA A 33 -3.77 6.54 -6.59
CA ALA A 33 -3.72 5.17 -7.11
C ALA A 33 -4.13 5.01 -8.58
N ALA A 34 -4.81 6.01 -9.16
CA ALA A 34 -5.14 6.02 -10.57
C ALA A 34 -3.89 6.23 -11.44
N GLU A 35 -2.96 7.05 -10.98
CA GLU A 35 -1.71 7.38 -11.68
C GLU A 35 -0.55 6.49 -11.22
N PHE A 36 -0.51 6.17 -9.93
CA PHE A 36 0.55 5.39 -9.31
C PHE A 36 0.01 4.22 -8.48
N PRO A 37 -0.49 3.13 -9.12
CA PRO A 37 -1.08 1.99 -8.40
C PRO A 37 -0.14 1.39 -7.34
N ALA A 38 1.16 1.27 -7.67
CA ALA A 38 2.19 0.73 -6.77
C ALA A 38 2.35 1.53 -5.46
N GLY A 39 1.94 2.81 -5.44
CA GLY A 39 1.94 3.64 -4.24
C GLY A 39 1.07 3.07 -3.12
N VAL A 40 -0.07 2.44 -3.48
CA VAL A 40 -0.99 1.85 -2.50
C VAL A 40 -0.38 0.64 -1.79
N ILE A 41 0.29 -0.26 -2.54
CA ILE A 41 0.98 -1.42 -1.95
C ILE A 41 2.09 -0.95 -0.98
N THR A 42 2.81 0.09 -1.38
CA THR A 42 3.89 0.67 -0.56
C THR A 42 3.34 1.27 0.72
N ALA A 43 2.29 2.09 0.62
CA ALA A 43 1.62 2.68 1.78
C ALA A 43 1.07 1.61 2.73
N MET A 44 0.40 0.60 2.18
CA MET A 44 -0.08 -0.59 2.91
C MET A 44 1.04 -1.31 3.66
N SER A 45 2.19 -1.50 3.02
CA SER A 45 3.34 -2.15 3.62
C SER A 45 3.91 -1.35 4.80
N HIS A 46 3.98 -0.02 4.67
CA HIS A 46 4.40 0.85 5.77
C HIS A 46 3.45 0.77 6.95
N VAL A 47 2.14 0.87 6.70
CA VAL A 47 1.12 0.81 7.75
C VAL A 47 1.13 -0.55 8.44
N ALA A 48 1.14 -1.65 7.68
CA ALA A 48 1.21 -3.01 8.23
C ALA A 48 2.48 -3.22 9.06
N ARG A 49 3.63 -2.66 8.65
CA ARG A 49 4.87 -2.74 9.42
C ARG A 49 4.85 -1.86 10.68
N ALA A 50 4.19 -0.71 10.63
CA ALA A 50 4.13 0.23 11.75
C ALA A 50 3.16 -0.23 12.84
N ARG A 51 2.02 -0.83 12.43
CA ARG A 51 0.87 -1.13 13.31
C ARG A 51 0.52 -2.60 13.43
N GLY A 52 1.05 -3.45 12.56
CA GLY A 52 0.72 -4.88 12.51
C GLY A 52 -0.52 -5.23 11.67
N GLY A 53 -1.18 -4.23 11.06
CA GLY A 53 -2.41 -4.44 10.30
C GLY A 53 -3.10 -3.12 9.90
N ILE A 54 -4.34 -3.23 9.42
CA ILE A 54 -5.22 -2.10 9.06
C ILE A 54 -6.60 -2.17 9.72
N GLU A 55 -6.81 -3.17 10.58
CA GLU A 55 -8.09 -3.49 11.19
C GLU A 55 -8.59 -2.37 12.09
N ASP A 56 -7.67 -1.66 12.76
CA ASP A 56 -7.89 -0.58 13.72
C ASP A 56 -8.03 0.81 13.09
N LEU A 57 -7.83 0.95 11.78
CA LEU A 57 -7.82 2.24 11.08
C LEU A 57 -9.22 2.83 10.81
N GLU A 58 -10.27 2.18 11.34
CA GLU A 58 -11.67 2.57 11.17
C GLU A 58 -12.10 2.86 9.72
N LEU A 59 -11.40 2.24 8.75
CA LEU A 59 -11.70 2.41 7.34
C LEU A 59 -13.11 1.92 7.04
N THR A 60 -13.87 2.75 6.33
CA THR A 60 -15.18 2.42 5.81
C THR A 60 -15.11 1.25 4.85
N LEU A 61 -16.24 0.56 4.63
CA LEU A 61 -16.31 -0.55 3.69
C LEU A 61 -15.88 -0.13 2.27
N ASN A 62 -16.23 1.09 1.85
CA ASN A 62 -15.87 1.62 0.55
C ASN A 62 -14.36 1.82 0.40
N GLU A 63 -13.69 2.33 1.44
CA GLU A 63 -12.23 2.50 1.45
C GLU A 63 -11.51 1.15 1.43
N ARG A 64 -11.99 0.16 2.20
CA ARG A 64 -11.46 -1.21 2.18
C ARG A 64 -11.62 -1.85 0.79
N ALA A 65 -12.76 -1.66 0.15
CA ALA A 65 -12.99 -2.15 -1.21
C ALA A 65 -12.09 -1.43 -2.24
N ALA A 66 -11.89 -0.13 -2.09
CA ALA A 66 -10.99 0.65 -2.93
C ALA A 66 -9.53 0.18 -2.80
N LEU A 67 -9.06 -0.10 -1.57
CA LEU A 67 -7.75 -0.69 -1.30
C LEU A 67 -7.60 -2.04 -1.99
N ALA A 68 -8.55 -2.96 -1.79
CA ALA A 68 -8.51 -4.28 -2.42
C ALA A 68 -8.45 -4.18 -3.96
N ASN A 69 -9.23 -3.28 -4.55
CA ASN A 69 -9.22 -3.04 -5.99
C ASN A 69 -7.88 -2.46 -6.47
N ALA A 70 -7.37 -1.44 -5.79
CA ALA A 70 -6.08 -0.82 -6.12
C ALA A 70 -4.92 -1.82 -6.02
N ILE A 71 -4.92 -2.68 -5.00
CA ILE A 71 -3.94 -3.78 -4.86
C ILE A 71 -4.09 -4.75 -6.03
N GLY A 72 -5.31 -5.19 -6.37
CA GLY A 72 -5.56 -6.07 -7.50
C GLY A 72 -5.01 -5.51 -8.82
N ARG A 73 -5.25 -4.22 -9.10
CA ARG A 73 -4.70 -3.52 -10.28
C ARG A 73 -3.16 -3.47 -10.25
N SER A 74 -2.59 -3.17 -9.09
CA SER A 74 -1.14 -3.08 -8.92
C SER A 74 -0.44 -4.42 -9.16
N LEU A 75 -1.02 -5.50 -8.65
CA LEU A 75 -0.52 -6.86 -8.89
C LEU A 75 -0.65 -7.26 -10.37
N ALA A 76 -1.75 -6.89 -11.03
CA ALA A 76 -1.92 -7.13 -12.47
C ALA A 76 -0.87 -6.39 -13.31
N HIS A 77 -0.45 -5.19 -12.92
CA HIS A 77 0.62 -4.45 -13.58
C HIS A 77 2.02 -4.98 -13.26
N ALA A 78 2.25 -5.51 -12.05
CA ALA A 78 3.53 -6.07 -11.62
C ALA A 78 3.80 -7.47 -12.19
N THR A 79 2.74 -8.21 -12.56
CA THR A 79 2.86 -9.56 -13.10
C THR A 79 3.01 -9.47 -14.63
N PRO A 80 4.16 -9.84 -15.23
CA PRO A 80 4.21 -9.98 -16.69
C PRO A 80 3.15 -10.98 -17.14
N PRO A 81 2.59 -10.88 -18.37
CA PRO A 81 1.63 -11.85 -18.85
C PRO A 81 2.22 -13.24 -18.66
N PHE A 82 1.48 -14.11 -17.96
CA PHE A 82 1.87 -15.50 -17.73
C PHE A 82 2.21 -16.10 -19.10
N SER A 83 3.51 -16.29 -19.38
CA SER A 83 3.93 -16.81 -20.66
C SER A 83 3.51 -18.27 -20.70
N THR A 84 2.46 -18.56 -21.48
CA THR A 84 2.01 -19.93 -21.76
C THR A 84 3.11 -20.77 -22.41
N ALA A 85 4.19 -20.15 -22.90
CA ALA A 85 5.38 -20.83 -23.39
C ALA A 85 6.09 -21.68 -22.32
N LEU A 86 5.94 -21.37 -21.02
CA LEU A 86 6.56 -22.16 -19.94
C LEU A 86 5.76 -23.43 -19.57
N LEU A 87 4.50 -23.53 -20.02
CA LEU A 87 3.59 -24.66 -19.75
C LEU A 87 3.59 -25.73 -20.84
N ALA A 88 4.33 -25.51 -21.94
CA ALA A 88 4.37 -26.40 -23.10
C ALA A 88 5.70 -27.16 -23.28
N ALA A 89 6.59 -27.13 -22.28
CA ALA A 89 7.85 -27.89 -22.25
C ALA A 89 7.77 -29.01 -21.20
#